data_AF-A0AA43JJ53-F1
#
_entry.id   AF-A0AA43JJ53-F1
#
_cell.length_a   1.000
_cell.length_b   1.000
_cell.length_c   1.000
_cell.angle_alpha   90.00
_cell.angle_beta   90.00
_cell.angle_gamma   90.00
#
_symmetry.space_group_name_H-M   'P 1'
#
loop_
_entity.id
_entity.type
_entity.pdbx_description
1 polymer ?
#
loop_
_entity_poly.entity_id
_entity_poly.type
_entity_poly.pdbx_seq_one_letter_code
_entity_poly.pdbx_strand_id
1 'polypeptide(L)' 'MADTTALYALRFPDGSVSLYVDEQYAQDRGVDPASLVRVEIPPEMFIRGTIQDIREYVALQLEQQQTGTA' A
#
# COMPACT_ATOMS: atom_id res chain seq x y z
N MET A 1 1.13 -21.68 6.40
CA MET A 1 1.77 -20.35 6.48
C MET A 1 0.75 -19.40 5.92
N ALA A 2 0.28 -18.41 6.67
CA ALA A 2 -0.74 -17.50 6.14
C ALA A 2 -0.07 -16.66 5.05
N ASP A 3 -0.51 -16.83 3.80
CA ASP A 3 -0.12 -15.99 2.66
C ASP A 3 -0.62 -14.56 2.89
N THR A 4 0.04 -13.80 3.78
CA THR A 4 -0.20 -12.37 3.90
C THR A 4 0.36 -11.70 2.66
N THR A 5 -0.53 -11.24 1.79
CA THR A 5 -0.14 -10.48 0.60
C THR A 5 0.15 -9.06 1.03
N ALA A 6 1.43 -8.73 1.13
CA ALA A 6 1.86 -7.37 1.39
C ALA A 6 1.98 -6.60 0.06
N LEU A 7 1.44 -5.39 0.03
CA LEU A 7 1.62 -4.45 -1.07
C LEU A 7 2.45 -3.27 -0.59
N TYR A 8 3.26 -2.72 -1.48
CA TYR A 8 3.97 -1.48 -1.24
C TYR A 8 3.12 -0.33 -1.75
N ALA A 9 2.90 0.66 -0.91
CA ALA A 9 2.05 1.78 -1.22
C ALA A 9 2.82 3.09 -1.10
N LEU A 10 2.51 4.00 -2.02
CA LEU A 10 3.01 5.37 -2.01
C LEU A 10 1.82 6.32 -1.98
N ARG A 11 1.77 7.17 -0.95
CA ARG A 11 0.82 8.29 -0.89
C ARG A 11 1.46 9.52 -1.50
N PHE A 12 0.80 10.11 -2.47
CA PHE A 12 1.19 11.39 -3.05
C PHE A 12 0.61 12.56 -2.24
N PRO A 13 1.24 13.73 -2.24
CA PRO A 13 0.73 14.93 -1.56
C PRO A 13 -0.63 15.41 -2.10
N ASP A 14 -0.99 15.00 -3.31
CA ASP A 14 -2.31 15.23 -3.93
C ASP A 14 -3.43 14.33 -3.35
N GLY A 15 -3.09 13.38 -2.48
CA GLY A 15 -4.04 12.42 -1.89
C GLY A 15 -4.19 11.13 -2.70
N SER A 16 -3.66 11.08 -3.91
CA SER A 16 -3.58 9.87 -4.73
C SER A 16 -2.68 8.80 -4.09
N VAL A 17 -3.02 7.52 -4.29
CA VAL A 17 -2.23 6.37 -3.83
C VAL A 17 -1.87 5.47 -5.00
N SER A 18 -0.59 5.10 -5.09
CA SER A 18 -0.08 4.07 -6.00
C SER A 18 0.30 2.81 -5.24
N LEU A 19 0.04 1.65 -5.85
CA LEU A 19 0.31 0.33 -5.30
C LEU A 19 1.36 -0.37 -6.17
N TYR A 20 2.29 -1.05 -5.51
CA TYR A 20 3.38 -1.80 -6.11
C TYR A 20 3.43 -3.19 -5.47
N VAL A 21 3.75 -4.18 -6.29
CA VAL A 21 3.87 -5.58 -5.87
C VAL A 21 5.15 -5.82 -5.06
N ASP A 22 6.21 -5.07 -5.36
CA ASP A 22 7.49 -5.12 -4.67
C ASP A 22 8.27 -3.80 -4.83
N GLU A 23 9.32 -3.64 -4.03
CA GLU A 23 10.19 -2.45 -4.04
C GLU A 23 11.01 -2.32 -5.33
N GLN A 24 11.44 -3.44 -5.94
CA GLN A 24 12.25 -3.41 -7.16
C GLN A 24 11.43 -2.88 -8.34
N TYR A 25 10.17 -3.31 -8.44
CA TYR A 25 9.24 -2.82 -9.46
C TYR A 25 8.93 -1.34 -9.29
N ALA A 26 8.77 -0.87 -8.05
CA ALA A 26 8.60 0.55 -7.76
C ALA A 26 9.87 1.35 -8.13
N GLN A 27 11.05 0.83 -7.79
CA GLN A 27 12.33 1.44 -8.11
C GLN A 27 12.57 1.55 -9.63
N ASP A 28 12.21 0.52 -10.40
CA ASP A 28 12.27 0.54 -11.87
C ASP A 28 11.36 1.63 -12.47
N ARG A 29 10.24 1.94 -11.79
CA ARG A 29 9.34 3.05 -12.11
C ARG A 29 9.86 4.43 -11.67
N GLY A 30 11.05 4.50 -11.05
CA GLY A 30 11.64 5.73 -10.53
C GLY A 30 11.10 6.16 -9.16
N VAL A 31 10.47 5.25 -8.42
CA VAL A 31 10.00 5.51 -7.05
C VAL A 31 11.12 5.22 -6.06
N ASP A 32 11.30 6.11 -5.09
CA ASP A 32 12.25 5.91 -4.01
C ASP A 32 11.71 4.85 -3.03
N PRO A 33 12.44 3.75 -2.79
CA PRO A 33 11.97 2.67 -1.92
C PRO A 33 11.84 3.10 -0.45
N ALA A 34 12.59 4.11 0.01
CA ALA A 34 12.45 4.62 1.37
C ALA A 34 11.14 5.42 1.57
N SER A 35 10.50 5.84 0.47
CA SER A 35 9.18 6.48 0.50
C SER A 35 8.03 5.47 0.43
N LEU A 36 8.31 4.19 0.16
CA LEU A 36 7.30 3.14 0.10
C LEU A 36 6.93 2.68 1.51
N VAL A 37 5.64 2.49 1.72
CA VAL A 37 5.11 1.90 2.94
C VAL A 37 4.60 0.52 2.63
N ARG A 38 5.08 -0.48 3.36
CA ARG A 38 4.57 -1.84 3.28
C ARG A 38 3.25 -1.93 4.04
N VAL A 39 2.19 -2.31 3.33
CA VAL A 39 0.84 -2.50 3.89
C VAL A 39 0.44 -3.97 3.73
N GLU A 40 0.06 -4.61 4.83
CA GLU A 40 -0.44 -5.98 4.80
C GLU A 40 -1.92 -5.97 4.44
N ILE A 41 -2.27 -6.63 3.32
CA ILE A 41 -3.66 -6.73 2.88
C ILE A 41 -4.27 -8.01 3.46
N PRO A 42 -5.45 -7.93 4.10
CA PRO A 42 -6.17 -9.11 4.54
C PRO A 42 -6.41 -10.07 3.36
N PRO A 43 -6.09 -11.36 3.49
CA PRO A 43 -6.20 -12.32 2.38
C PRO A 43 -7.63 -12.43 1.84
N GLU A 44 -8.65 -12.28 2.70
CA GLU A 44 -10.05 -12.24 2.25
C GLU A 44 -10.36 -11.05 1.34
N MET A 45 -9.77 -9.88 1.63
CA MET A 45 -9.90 -8.68 0.80
C MET A 45 -9.12 -8.82 -0.51
N PHE A 46 -7.95 -9.46 -0.47
CA PHE A 46 -7.16 -9.72 -1.67
C PHE A 46 -7.84 -10.72 -2.63
N ILE A 47 -8.49 -11.75 -2.08
CA ILE A 47 -9.12 -12.82 -2.88
C ILE A 47 -10.53 -12.45 -3.36
N ARG A 48 -11.30 -11.73 -2.54
CA ARG A 48 -12.73 -11.45 -2.79
C ARG A 48 -13.07 -9.98 -2.97
N GLY A 49 -12.20 -9.09 -2.53
CA GLY A 49 -12.39 -7.65 -2.66
C GLY A 49 -12.08 -7.15 -4.06
N THR A 50 -12.56 -5.95 -4.36
CA THR A 50 -12.20 -5.27 -5.60
C THR A 50 -10.87 -4.52 -5.42
N ILE A 51 -10.22 -4.17 -6.53
CA ILE A 51 -9.04 -3.31 -6.51
C ILE A 51 -9.36 -1.97 -5.82
N GLN A 52 -10.60 -1.49 -5.92
CA GLN A 52 -11.03 -0.26 -5.27
C GLN A 52 -11.06 -0.41 -3.75
N ASP A 53 -11.62 -1.52 -3.22
CA ASP A 53 -11.61 -1.81 -1.78
C ASP A 53 -10.17 -1.84 -1.22
N ILE A 54 -9.25 -2.46 -1.97
CA ILE A 54 -7.82 -2.51 -1.60
C ILE A 54 -7.21 -1.11 -1.57
N ARG A 55 -7.50 -0.27 -2.58
CA ARG A 55 -6.99 1.11 -2.62
C ARG A 55 -7.52 1.96 -1.46
N GLU A 56 -8.80 1.83 -1.13
CA GLU A 56 -9.41 2.53 0.00
C GLU A 56 -8.82 2.06 1.33
N TYR A 57 -8.68 0.75 1.52
CA TYR A 57 -8.03 0.18 2.71
C TYR A 57 -6.60 0.70 2.90
N VAL A 58 -5.80 0.70 1.83
CA VAL A 58 -4.43 1.20 1.86
C VAL A 58 -4.40 2.70 2.15
N ALA A 59 -5.26 3.50 1.52
CA ALA A 59 -5.33 4.93 1.79
C ALA A 59 -5.63 5.23 3.27
N LEU A 60 -6.58 4.51 3.85
CA LEU A 60 -6.91 4.61 5.28
C LEU A 60 -5.74 4.20 6.17
N GLN A 61 -4.98 3.17 5.80
CA GLN A 61 -3.81 2.76 6.59
C GLN A 61 -2.67 3.78 6.54
N LEU A 62 -2.38 4.33 5.36
CA LEU A 62 -1.37 5.37 5.21
C LEU A 62 -1.73 6.63 6.01
N GLU A 63 -3.02 6.98 6.06
CA GLU A 63 -3.52 8.10 6.86
C GLU A 63 -3.39 7.86 8.36
N GLN A 64 -3.72 6.66 8.83
CA GLN A 64 -3.55 6.27 10.23
C GLN A 64 -2.07 6.29 10.65
N GLN A 65 -1.15 5.83 9.79
CA GLN A 65 0.28 5.89 10.07
C GLN A 65 0.82 7.33 10.12
N GLN A 66 0.35 8.24 9.26
CA GLN A 66 0.73 9.66 9.33
C GLN A 66 0.18 10.36 10.58
N THR A 67 -0.98 9.92 11.08
CA THR A 67 -1.63 10.54 12.25
C THR A 67 -1.17 9.92 13.57
N GLY A 68 -0.56 8.72 13.53
CA GLY A 68 -0.08 7.98 14.69
C GLY A 68 1.28 8.40 15.25
N THR A 69 1.97 9.37 14.64
CA THR A 69 3.18 9.99 15.19
C THR A 69 2.85 11.37 15.74
N ALA A 70 2.35 11.42 16.97
CA ALA A 70 2.21 12.64 17.77
C ALA A 70 2.84 12.42 19.15
#